data_AF-A0AAJ6E8P1-F1
#
_entry.id   AF-A0AAJ6E8P1-F1
#
_cell.length_a   1.000
_cell.length_b   1.000
_cell.length_c   1.000
_cell.angle_alpha   90.00
_cell.angle_beta   90.00
_cell.angle_gamma   90.00
#
_symmetry.space_group_name_H-M   'P 1'
#
loop_
_entity.id
_entity.type
_entity.pdbx_description
1 polymer ?
#
loop_
_entity_poly.entity_id
_entity_poly.type
_entity_poly.pdbx_seq_one_letter_code
_entity_poly.pdbx_strand_id
1 'polypeptide(L)'
;MIAWDRMIWQFEGAVYRVKRVILAGGAPNEGEYPAVGATGLPSEVVTIAKAGRCNSFWVNMTERNPKETSYRSKLLLGRDPDIVLTAKQMWNVKLPSGTTSIPDPADADKIFSNLNPAWREVRADFLRSYPGGLMSVDAAAVIGAQAVTRYEVLPQEAGLLQLLTDGTLVRNGRGEFVVTRQTRFPAGLAGGHSVSFVVPNGVPRPAGNPGHSKVTME
;
A
#
# COMPACT_ATOMS: atom_id res chain seq x y z
N MET A 1 15.72 1.12 0.48
CA MET A 1 14.43 1.60 1.04
C MET A 1 13.68 0.41 1.59
N ILE A 2 12.98 0.57 2.71
CA ILE A 2 12.31 -0.52 3.45
C ILE A 2 10.88 -0.09 3.77
N ALA A 3 9.90 -0.95 3.49
CA ALA A 3 8.49 -0.72 3.81
C ALA A 3 7.85 -1.96 4.46
N TRP A 4 6.83 -1.74 5.29
CA TRP A 4 6.05 -2.80 5.93
C TRP A 4 4.97 -3.37 5.02
N ASP A 5 4.26 -2.47 4.33
CA ASP A 5 3.24 -2.83 3.36
C ASP A 5 3.82 -3.02 1.97
N ARG A 6 2.96 -3.50 1.07
CA ARG A 6 3.27 -3.62 -0.35
C ARG A 6 3.43 -2.23 -0.95
N MET A 7 4.65 -1.85 -1.31
CA MET A 7 4.97 -0.49 -1.72
C MET A 7 5.61 -0.46 -3.10
N ILE A 8 5.15 0.48 -3.94
CA ILE A 8 5.84 0.87 -5.16
C ILE A 8 6.44 2.26 -4.91
N TRP A 9 7.74 2.39 -5.11
CA TRP A 9 8.45 3.66 -5.01
C TRP A 9 8.61 4.30 -6.40
N GLN A 10 8.30 5.57 -6.52
CA GLN A 10 8.40 6.28 -7.80
C GLN A 10 9.53 7.30 -7.73
N PHE A 11 10.48 7.14 -8.64
CA PHE A 11 11.67 7.98 -8.71
C PHE A 11 11.53 8.97 -9.85
N GLU A 12 11.75 10.25 -9.55
CA GLU A 12 11.64 11.34 -10.52
C GLU A 12 12.78 12.34 -10.35
N GLY A 13 12.95 13.23 -11.34
CA GLY A 13 13.99 14.25 -11.34
C GLY A 13 15.34 13.72 -11.86
N ALA A 14 16.43 13.98 -11.13
CA ALA A 14 17.79 13.67 -11.56
C ALA A 14 18.18 12.19 -11.36
N VAL A 15 17.31 11.27 -11.80
CA VAL A 15 17.43 9.82 -11.59
C VAL A 15 18.69 9.21 -12.22
N TYR A 16 19.26 9.84 -13.24
CA TYR A 16 20.54 9.47 -13.86
C TYR A 16 21.73 9.53 -12.89
N ARG A 17 21.60 10.21 -11.74
CA ARG A 17 22.62 10.25 -10.68
C ARG A 17 22.56 9.04 -9.76
N VAL A 18 21.51 8.23 -9.83
CA VAL A 18 21.29 7.07 -8.96
C VAL A 18 22.08 5.89 -9.51
N LYS A 19 23.12 5.47 -8.77
CA LYS A 19 23.97 4.34 -9.15
C LYS A 19 23.41 2.97 -8.74
N ARG A 20 22.67 2.93 -7.63
CA ARG A 20 22.11 1.69 -7.08
C ARG A 20 20.95 2.01 -6.13
N VAL A 21 19.89 1.24 -6.24
CA VAL A 21 18.76 1.21 -5.31
C VAL A 21 18.56 -0.23 -4.85
N ILE A 22 18.50 -0.41 -3.54
CA ILE A 22 18.12 -1.69 -2.95
C ILE A 22 16.76 -1.52 -2.30
N LEU A 23 15.77 -2.27 -2.79
CA LEU A 23 14.44 -2.32 -2.21
C LEU A 23 14.32 -3.59 -1.36
N ALA A 24 13.87 -3.41 -0.13
CA ALA A 24 13.60 -4.50 0.80
C ALA A 24 12.25 -4.24 1.48
N GLY A 25 11.66 -5.27 2.08
CA GLY A 25 10.37 -5.16 2.76
C GLY A 25 9.97 -6.47 3.41
N GLY A 26 8.87 -6.46 4.16
CA GLY A 26 8.33 -7.66 4.77
C GLY A 26 7.98 -8.71 3.72
N ALA A 27 8.69 -9.83 3.73
CA ALA A 27 8.24 -11.05 3.05
C ALA A 27 7.43 -11.90 4.06
N PRO A 28 6.34 -12.56 3.63
CA PRO A 28 5.54 -13.42 4.51
C PRO A 28 6.39 -14.59 5.06
N ASN A 29 7.35 -15.07 4.27
CA ASN A 29 8.31 -16.11 4.67
C ASN A 29 9.76 -15.65 4.48
N GLU A 30 10.67 -16.26 5.23
CA GLU A 30 12.11 -16.03 5.08
C GLU A 30 12.63 -16.56 3.75
N GLY A 31 13.45 -15.77 3.04
CA GLY A 31 14.01 -16.14 1.73
C GLY A 31 13.10 -15.86 0.53
N GLU A 32 11.86 -15.45 0.75
CA GLU A 32 10.98 -14.96 -0.31
C GLU A 32 11.27 -13.50 -0.67
N TYR A 33 10.92 -13.12 -1.89
CA TYR A 33 10.98 -11.73 -2.29
C TYR A 33 9.82 -10.95 -1.70
N PRO A 34 10.07 -9.73 -1.17
CA PRO A 34 9.00 -8.89 -0.67
C PRO A 34 8.20 -8.32 -1.84
N ALA A 35 6.92 -8.03 -1.59
CA ALA A 35 6.02 -7.41 -2.56
C ALA A 35 6.28 -5.90 -2.65
N VAL A 36 7.47 -5.53 -3.15
CA VAL A 36 7.91 -4.15 -3.34
C VAL A 36 8.36 -3.95 -4.79
N GLY A 37 8.24 -2.72 -5.28
CA GLY A 37 8.76 -2.37 -6.60
C GLY A 37 9.18 -0.91 -6.72
N ALA A 38 9.73 -0.57 -7.88
CA ALA A 38 10.03 0.81 -8.23
C ALA A 38 9.69 1.13 -9.69
N THR A 39 9.48 2.41 -9.96
CA THR A 39 9.36 2.98 -11.32
C THR A 39 10.30 4.18 -11.46
N GLY A 40 10.56 4.61 -12.70
CA GLY A 40 11.37 5.80 -12.99
C GLY A 40 12.88 5.60 -12.86
N LEU A 41 13.33 4.34 -12.72
CA LEU A 41 14.73 3.95 -12.72
C LEU A 41 14.99 2.89 -13.81
N PRO A 42 16.22 2.82 -14.34
CA PRO A 42 16.66 1.67 -15.12
C PRO A 42 16.67 0.38 -14.27
N SER A 43 16.32 -0.76 -14.86
CA SER A 43 16.25 -2.04 -14.15
C SER A 43 17.58 -2.48 -13.56
N GLU A 44 18.69 -2.16 -14.23
CA GLU A 44 20.05 -2.54 -13.87
C GLU A 44 20.56 -1.84 -12.60
N VAL A 45 19.96 -0.71 -12.21
CA VAL A 45 20.31 -0.02 -10.97
C VAL A 45 19.45 -0.47 -9.78
N VAL A 46 18.39 -1.25 -10.02
CA VAL A 46 17.44 -1.68 -8.99
C VAL A 46 17.72 -3.12 -8.57
N THR A 47 17.90 -3.35 -7.28
CA THR A 47 18.00 -4.68 -6.68
C THR A 47 16.84 -4.88 -5.72
N ILE A 48 16.04 -5.93 -5.92
CA ILE A 48 15.08 -6.38 -4.91
C ILE A 48 15.79 -7.36 -4.00
N ALA A 49 15.95 -7.02 -2.73
CA ALA A 49 16.58 -7.89 -1.77
C ALA A 49 15.61 -9.01 -1.36
N LYS A 50 16.11 -10.26 -1.31
CA LYS A 50 15.49 -11.35 -0.53
C LYS A 50 15.75 -11.10 0.96
N ALA A 51 15.20 -10.00 1.47
CA ALA A 51 15.28 -9.72 2.88
C ALA A 51 14.31 -10.69 3.58
N GLY A 52 14.85 -11.60 4.40
CA GLY A 52 14.04 -12.34 5.36
C GLY A 52 13.29 -11.37 6.29
N ARG A 53 12.33 -11.90 7.08
CA ARG A 53 11.48 -11.19 8.07
C ARG A 53 11.89 -9.74 8.36
N CYS A 54 11.30 -8.75 7.67
CA CYS A 54 11.56 -7.33 7.95
C CYS A 54 11.01 -6.85 9.30
N ASN A 55 10.38 -7.75 10.05
CA ASN A 55 10.00 -7.63 11.46
C ASN A 55 11.17 -7.10 12.31
N SER A 56 12.41 -7.33 11.89
CA SER A 56 13.64 -6.89 12.56
C SER A 56 14.15 -5.49 12.15
N PHE A 57 13.54 -4.84 11.16
CA PHE A 57 13.87 -3.45 10.78
C PHE A 57 12.99 -2.41 11.48
N TRP A 58 12.12 -2.82 12.41
CA TRP A 58 11.41 -1.87 13.26
C TRP A 58 12.36 -1.20 14.25
N VAL A 59 12.85 -0.06 13.79
CA VAL A 59 13.40 1.02 14.58
C VAL A 59 12.22 1.90 14.96
N ASN A 60 11.70 1.73 16.17
CA ASN A 60 11.44 2.95 16.92
C ASN A 60 12.85 3.46 17.25
N MET A 61 13.37 4.49 16.57
CA MET A 61 14.72 5.00 16.86
C MET A 61 14.88 5.46 18.32
N THR A 62 13.76 5.64 19.03
CA THR A 62 13.70 5.90 20.47
C THR A 62 13.62 4.66 21.35
N GLU A 63 13.21 3.48 20.85
CA GLU A 63 12.99 2.29 21.71
C GLU A 63 13.60 0.96 21.23
N ARG A 64 14.20 0.85 20.04
CA ARG A 64 14.99 -0.33 19.66
C ARG A 64 16.24 -0.02 18.81
N ASN A 65 17.37 -0.40 19.42
CA ASN A 65 18.78 -0.46 19.01
C ASN A 65 19.17 0.05 17.59
N PRO A 66 19.61 1.32 17.46
CA PRO A 66 20.21 1.88 16.23
C PRO A 66 21.36 1.05 15.63
N LYS A 67 22.04 0.24 16.46
CA LYS A 67 23.11 -0.67 16.02
C LYS A 67 22.59 -1.78 15.12
N GLU A 68 21.39 -2.31 15.37
CA GLU A 68 20.82 -3.38 14.54
C GLU A 68 20.42 -2.84 13.16
N THR A 69 19.78 -1.68 13.10
CA THR A 69 19.45 -1.01 11.83
C THR A 69 20.69 -0.69 11.02
N SER A 70 21.73 -0.17 11.67
CA SER A 70 23.00 0.13 11.01
C SER A 70 23.68 -1.14 10.49
N TYR A 71 23.73 -2.20 11.31
CA TYR A 71 24.29 -3.49 10.92
C TYR A 71 23.56 -4.11 9.72
N ARG A 72 22.22 -4.17 9.76
CA ARG A 72 21.44 -4.74 8.65
C ARG A 72 21.51 -3.86 7.39
N SER A 73 21.56 -2.54 7.54
CA SER A 73 21.78 -1.63 6.41
C SER A 73 23.16 -1.88 5.79
N LYS A 74 24.18 -2.11 6.60
CA LYS A 74 25.53 -2.47 6.13
C LYS A 74 25.56 -3.80 5.40
N LEU A 75 24.83 -4.82 5.87
CA LEU A 75 24.71 -6.10 5.15
C LEU A 75 24.11 -5.92 3.75
N LEU A 76 23.11 -5.05 3.60
CA LEU A 76 22.49 -4.79 2.30
C LEU A 76 23.35 -3.91 1.39
N LEU A 77 23.93 -2.84 1.95
CA LEU A 77 24.67 -1.82 1.18
C LEU A 77 26.14 -2.18 0.95
N GLY A 78 26.70 -3.10 1.73
CA GLY A 78 28.14 -3.41 1.78
C GLY A 78 28.98 -2.33 2.48
N ARG A 79 28.35 -1.30 3.05
CA ARG A 79 29.00 -0.18 3.76
C ARG A 79 28.04 0.45 4.76
N ASP A 80 28.57 1.23 5.69
CA ASP A 80 27.73 2.02 6.60
C ASP A 80 26.96 3.12 5.83
N PRO A 81 25.68 3.37 6.17
CA PRO A 81 24.88 4.41 5.54
C PRO A 81 25.34 5.81 5.97
N ASP A 82 25.40 6.76 5.03
CA ASP A 82 25.76 8.16 5.34
C ASP A 82 24.59 8.89 6.03
N ILE A 83 23.36 8.55 5.64
CA ILE A 83 22.11 9.14 6.15
C ILE A 83 21.10 8.00 6.32
N VAL A 84 20.42 7.97 7.47
CA VAL A 84 19.28 7.07 7.74
C VAL A 84 18.05 7.93 7.97
N LEU A 85 17.02 7.72 7.15
CA LEU A 85 15.74 8.41 7.25
C LEU A 85 14.68 7.43 7.73
N THR A 86 13.96 7.82 8.78
CA THR A 86 12.84 7.06 9.33
C THR A 86 11.66 8.00 9.52
N ALA A 87 10.49 7.63 9.00
CA ALA A 87 9.27 8.37 9.25
C ALA A 87 8.10 7.38 9.34
N LYS A 88 7.14 7.68 10.22
CA LYS A 88 5.90 6.91 10.34
C LYS A 88 5.04 7.04 9.08
N GLN A 89 5.11 8.19 8.42
CA GLN A 89 4.46 8.47 7.14
C GLN A 89 5.50 9.09 6.22
N MET A 90 5.79 8.43 5.09
CA MET A 90 6.79 8.84 4.12
C MET A 90 6.19 8.76 2.72
N TRP A 91 5.54 9.85 2.30
CA TRP A 91 4.90 9.92 0.99
C TRP A 91 5.87 10.42 -0.07
N ASN A 92 6.53 11.55 0.20
CA ASN A 92 7.56 12.11 -0.66
C ASN A 92 8.87 12.23 0.12
N VAL A 93 9.98 11.94 -0.55
CA VAL A 93 11.34 12.12 -0.01
C VAL A 93 12.18 12.84 -1.05
N LYS A 94 12.77 13.98 -0.68
CA LYS A 94 13.75 14.66 -1.52
C LYS A 94 15.15 14.14 -1.19
N LEU A 95 15.86 13.65 -2.20
CA LEU A 95 17.24 13.21 -2.08
C LEU A 95 18.18 14.25 -2.71
N PRO A 96 19.37 14.50 -2.13
CA PRO A 96 19.96 13.82 -0.96
C PRO A 96 19.56 14.43 0.39
N SER A 97 18.77 15.52 0.43
CA SER A 97 18.49 16.26 1.67
C SER A 97 17.74 15.45 2.74
N GLY A 98 17.03 14.40 2.33
CA GLY A 98 16.23 13.56 3.20
C GLY A 98 14.96 14.23 3.72
N THR A 99 14.58 15.35 3.13
CA THR A 99 13.36 16.07 3.51
C THR A 99 12.13 15.27 3.10
N THR A 100 11.24 15.01 4.05
CA THR A 100 9.97 14.31 3.81
C THR A 100 8.81 15.29 3.75
N SER A 101 7.83 15.03 2.90
CA SER A 101 6.53 15.73 2.93
C SER A 101 5.36 14.76 2.76
N ILE A 102 4.20 15.20 3.23
CA ILE A 102 2.91 14.54 3.05
C ILE A 102 2.14 15.34 1.98
N PRO A 103 1.41 14.71 1.05
CA PRO A 103 0.57 15.40 0.08
C PRO A 103 -0.44 16.31 0.76
N ASP A 104 -0.80 17.42 0.10
CA ASP A 104 -1.93 18.20 0.55
C ASP A 104 -3.21 17.37 0.37
N PRO A 105 -4.11 17.27 1.36
CA PRO A 105 -5.40 16.62 1.18
C PRO A 105 -6.18 17.14 -0.04
N ALA A 106 -5.95 18.38 -0.50
CA ALA A 106 -6.52 18.91 -1.72
C ALA A 106 -6.01 18.21 -3.00
N ASP A 107 -4.83 17.58 -2.96
CA ASP A 107 -4.23 16.84 -4.09
C ASP A 107 -4.86 15.46 -4.29
N ALA A 108 -5.62 14.95 -3.31
CA ALA A 108 -6.16 13.59 -3.31
C ALA A 108 -7.27 13.32 -4.34
N ASP A 109 -7.74 14.35 -5.06
CA ASP A 109 -9.13 14.41 -5.53
C ASP A 109 -9.32 14.30 -7.04
N LYS A 110 -8.91 13.17 -7.64
CA LYS A 110 -9.14 12.92 -9.09
C LYS A 110 -9.91 11.66 -9.45
N ILE A 111 -9.99 10.66 -8.58
CA ILE A 111 -10.57 9.34 -8.97
C ILE A 111 -12.06 9.20 -8.58
N PHE A 112 -12.54 9.96 -7.59
CA PHE A 112 -13.94 9.91 -7.14
C PHE A 112 -14.64 11.28 -7.25
N SER A 113 -14.37 12.03 -8.33
CA SER A 113 -14.89 13.38 -8.54
C SER A 113 -16.43 13.45 -8.56
N ASN A 114 -17.11 12.34 -8.87
CA ASN A 114 -18.57 12.22 -8.91
C ASN A 114 -19.13 11.32 -7.79
N LEU A 115 -18.49 11.28 -6.62
CA LEU A 115 -18.94 10.41 -5.54
C LEU A 115 -20.35 10.80 -5.06
N ASN A 116 -21.24 9.82 -5.00
CA ASN A 116 -22.56 10.00 -4.39
C ASN A 116 -22.40 10.52 -2.94
N PRO A 117 -23.10 11.61 -2.55
CA PRO A 117 -23.07 12.14 -1.19
C PRO A 117 -23.30 11.10 -0.08
N ALA A 118 -24.03 10.03 -0.36
CA ALA A 118 -24.25 8.91 0.56
C ALA A 118 -22.95 8.22 1.01
N TRP A 119 -21.86 8.32 0.24
CA TRP A 119 -20.60 7.63 0.49
C TRP A 119 -19.51 8.54 1.08
N ARG A 120 -19.86 9.75 1.52
CA ARG A 120 -18.92 10.73 2.08
C ARG A 120 -18.12 10.21 3.26
N GLU A 121 -18.72 9.41 4.14
CA GLU A 121 -18.05 8.81 5.29
C GLU A 121 -16.95 7.84 4.87
N VAL A 122 -17.25 6.94 3.92
CA VAL A 122 -16.26 5.99 3.38
C VAL A 122 -15.11 6.74 2.71
N ARG A 123 -15.40 7.85 2.01
CA ARG A 123 -14.37 8.74 1.45
C ARG A 123 -13.54 9.43 2.52
N ALA A 124 -14.16 9.89 3.60
CA ALA A 124 -13.43 10.49 4.71
C ALA A 124 -12.49 9.48 5.39
N ASP A 125 -12.93 8.23 5.58
CA ASP A 125 -12.09 7.15 6.11
C ASP A 125 -10.92 6.82 5.17
N PHE A 126 -11.18 6.77 3.86
CA PHE A 126 -10.15 6.61 2.84
C PHE A 126 -9.09 7.71 2.92
N LEU A 127 -9.50 8.98 2.87
CA LEU A 127 -8.57 10.13 2.85
C LEU A 127 -7.86 10.35 4.19
N ARG A 128 -8.45 9.93 5.30
CA ARG A 128 -7.78 9.92 6.61
C ARG A 128 -6.57 8.99 6.63
N SER A 129 -6.69 7.83 5.99
CA SER A 129 -5.63 6.82 5.93
C SER A 129 -4.66 7.08 4.77
N TYR A 130 -5.18 7.63 3.67
CA TYR A 130 -4.48 7.87 2.41
C TYR A 130 -4.67 9.33 1.96
N PRO A 131 -4.03 10.31 2.61
CA PRO A 131 -4.16 11.73 2.27
C PRO A 131 -3.72 12.08 0.85
N GLY A 132 -2.86 11.26 0.20
CA GLY A 132 -2.51 11.43 -1.21
C GLY A 132 -3.56 10.86 -2.19
N GLY A 133 -4.63 10.25 -1.70
CA GLY A 133 -5.66 9.64 -2.51
C GLY A 133 -5.16 8.43 -3.30
N LEU A 134 -5.66 8.28 -4.52
CA LEU A 134 -5.30 7.20 -5.43
C LEU A 134 -4.31 7.65 -6.48
N MET A 135 -3.32 6.80 -6.73
CA MET A 135 -2.33 7.02 -7.76
C MET A 135 -2.39 5.92 -8.82
N SER A 136 -2.36 6.32 -10.08
CA SER A 136 -2.22 5.38 -11.20
C SER A 136 -0.75 5.06 -11.40
N VAL A 137 -0.42 3.77 -11.44
CA VAL A 137 0.90 3.27 -11.77
C VAL A 137 0.77 2.36 -12.98
N ASP A 138 1.59 2.58 -13.99
CA ASP A 138 1.68 1.64 -15.10
C ASP A 138 2.37 0.37 -14.63
N ALA A 139 1.61 -0.73 -14.55
CA ALA A 139 2.10 -2.02 -14.06
C ALA A 139 3.29 -2.54 -14.88
N ALA A 140 3.35 -2.24 -16.19
CA ALA A 140 4.45 -2.66 -17.05
C ALA A 140 5.76 -1.91 -16.76
N ALA A 141 5.69 -0.72 -16.18
CA ALA A 141 6.85 0.08 -15.81
C ALA A 141 7.43 -0.30 -14.43
N VAL A 142 6.75 -1.18 -13.67
CA VAL A 142 7.19 -1.54 -12.32
C VAL A 142 8.28 -2.60 -12.37
N ILE A 143 9.44 -2.24 -11.85
CA ILE A 143 10.54 -3.16 -11.57
C ILE A 143 10.26 -3.79 -10.20
N GLY A 144 9.98 -5.09 -10.20
CA GLY A 144 9.73 -5.89 -9.00
C GLY A 144 10.25 -7.31 -9.17
N ALA A 145 10.28 -8.07 -8.07
CA ALA A 145 10.70 -9.48 -8.12
C ALA A 145 9.59 -10.41 -8.62
N GLN A 146 8.35 -9.94 -8.66
CA GLN A 146 7.18 -10.65 -9.15
C GLN A 146 6.48 -9.77 -10.19
N ALA A 147 5.75 -10.41 -11.11
CA ALA A 147 4.93 -9.70 -12.07
C ALA A 147 3.87 -8.85 -11.35
N VAL A 148 3.73 -7.59 -11.77
CA VAL A 148 2.76 -6.65 -11.20
C VAL A 148 1.51 -6.66 -12.06
N THR A 149 0.35 -6.83 -11.42
CA THR A 149 -0.95 -6.81 -12.09
C THR A 149 -1.81 -5.68 -11.57
N ARG A 150 -2.70 -5.15 -12.41
CA ARG A 150 -3.69 -4.17 -12.00
C ARG A 150 -4.72 -4.82 -11.06
N TYR A 151 -5.22 -4.04 -10.11
CA TYR A 151 -6.34 -4.44 -9.28
C TYR A 151 -7.64 -4.43 -10.10
N GLU A 152 -8.40 -5.52 -10.03
CA GLU A 152 -9.79 -5.55 -10.50
C GLU A 152 -10.70 -4.76 -9.54
N VAL A 153 -10.51 -5.00 -8.23
CA VAL A 153 -11.11 -4.23 -7.13
C VAL A 153 -9.96 -3.59 -6.36
N LEU A 154 -10.00 -2.26 -6.23
CA LEU A 154 -9.01 -1.48 -5.50
C LEU A 154 -8.88 -1.97 -4.05
N PRO A 155 -7.72 -1.77 -3.39
CA PRO A 155 -7.54 -2.15 -2.01
C PRO A 155 -8.37 -1.28 -1.05
N GLN A 156 -8.71 -1.85 0.11
CA GLN A 156 -9.31 -1.19 1.27
C GLN A 156 -10.50 -0.26 0.92
N GLU A 157 -10.59 0.93 1.53
CA GLU A 157 -11.71 1.86 1.35
C GLU A 157 -11.85 2.34 -0.09
N ALA A 158 -10.76 2.39 -0.87
CA ALA A 158 -10.85 2.70 -2.30
C ALA A 158 -11.63 1.63 -3.07
N GLY A 159 -11.46 0.35 -2.73
CA GLY A 159 -12.28 -0.74 -3.27
C GLY A 159 -13.73 -0.66 -2.83
N LEU A 160 -13.98 -0.30 -1.57
CA LEU A 160 -15.34 -0.07 -1.07
C LEU A 160 -16.03 1.05 -1.85
N LEU A 161 -15.33 2.16 -2.08
CA LEU A 161 -15.84 3.29 -2.88
C LEU A 161 -16.08 2.91 -4.34
N GLN A 162 -15.16 2.16 -4.96
CA GLN A 162 -15.35 1.63 -6.32
C GLN A 162 -16.64 0.80 -6.41
N LEU A 163 -16.82 -0.15 -5.49
CA LEU A 163 -17.95 -1.07 -5.50
C LEU A 163 -19.28 -0.41 -5.08
N LEU A 164 -19.24 0.62 -4.23
CA LEU A 164 -20.42 1.44 -3.91
C LEU A 164 -20.82 2.32 -5.10
N THR A 165 -19.84 2.81 -5.87
CA THR A 165 -20.08 3.67 -7.02
C THR A 165 -20.69 2.90 -8.19
N ASP A 166 -20.26 1.65 -8.41
CA ASP A 166 -20.78 0.79 -9.48
C ASP A 166 -22.00 -0.05 -9.07
N GLY A 167 -22.49 0.11 -7.83
CA GLY A 167 -23.66 -0.57 -7.27
C GLY A 167 -23.45 -2.06 -6.95
N THR A 168 -22.21 -2.58 -7.01
CA THR A 168 -21.88 -3.94 -6.54
C THR A 168 -22.04 -4.08 -5.03
N LEU A 169 -21.83 -2.98 -4.31
CA LEU A 169 -22.15 -2.84 -2.90
C LEU A 169 -23.20 -1.75 -2.72
N VAL A 170 -24.05 -1.95 -1.72
CA VAL A 170 -24.91 -0.90 -1.16
C VAL A 170 -24.74 -0.89 0.37
N ARG A 171 -25.19 0.16 1.05
CA ARG A 171 -25.28 0.17 2.51
C ARG A 171 -26.70 -0.08 2.98
N ASN A 172 -26.87 -0.94 3.98
CA ASN A 172 -28.14 -1.07 4.68
C ASN A 172 -28.27 -0.04 5.81
N GLY A 173 -29.43 -0.02 6.48
CA GLY A 173 -29.69 0.90 7.60
C GLY A 173 -28.82 0.68 8.86
N ARG A 174 -28.02 -0.40 8.90
CA ARG A 174 -27.06 -0.71 9.98
C ARG A 174 -25.62 -0.32 9.60
N GLY A 175 -25.42 0.26 8.42
CA GLY A 175 -24.10 0.63 7.92
C GLY A 175 -23.27 -0.54 7.36
N GLU A 176 -23.87 -1.73 7.22
CA GLU A 176 -23.21 -2.90 6.65
C GLU A 176 -23.19 -2.81 5.11
N PHE A 177 -22.14 -3.35 4.51
CA PHE A 177 -22.01 -3.45 3.06
C PHE A 177 -22.74 -4.68 2.54
N VAL A 178 -23.83 -4.47 1.81
CA VAL A 178 -24.62 -5.54 1.21
C VAL A 178 -24.12 -5.82 -0.20
N VAL A 179 -23.78 -7.07 -0.47
CA VAL A 179 -23.31 -7.53 -1.79
C VAL A 179 -24.50 -7.75 -2.70
N THR A 180 -24.47 -7.13 -3.89
CA THR A 180 -25.58 -7.21 -4.85
C THR A 180 -25.33 -8.20 -5.99
N ARG A 181 -24.06 -8.50 -6.29
CA ARG A 181 -23.64 -9.40 -7.38
C ARG A 181 -22.22 -9.94 -7.15
N GLN A 182 -21.82 -10.94 -7.93
CA GLN A 182 -20.48 -11.54 -7.87
C GLN A 182 -19.39 -10.46 -7.97
N THR A 183 -18.43 -10.51 -7.06
CA THR A 183 -17.28 -9.60 -7.01
C THR A 183 -16.11 -10.22 -6.22
N ARG A 184 -15.14 -9.40 -5.79
CA ARG A 184 -14.07 -9.75 -4.85
C ARG A 184 -14.08 -8.81 -3.65
N PHE A 185 -13.64 -9.29 -2.50
CA PHE A 185 -13.36 -8.42 -1.37
C PHE A 185 -12.18 -7.47 -1.70
N PRO A 186 -12.27 -6.18 -1.37
CA PRO A 186 -11.12 -5.30 -1.39
C PRO A 186 -9.97 -5.87 -0.56
N ALA A 187 -8.77 -5.89 -1.13
CA ALA A 187 -7.60 -6.40 -0.42
C ALA A 187 -7.25 -5.49 0.76
N GLY A 188 -6.79 -6.07 1.87
CA GLY A 188 -6.24 -5.32 3.01
C GLY A 188 -7.26 -4.78 4.02
N LEU A 189 -8.51 -5.24 3.99
CA LEU A 189 -9.54 -4.89 4.99
C LEU A 189 -9.28 -5.57 6.35
N ALA A 190 -8.22 -5.16 7.04
CA ALA A 190 -7.79 -5.68 8.33
C ALA A 190 -7.54 -4.55 9.34
N GLY A 191 -7.57 -4.88 10.63
CA GLY A 191 -7.36 -3.90 11.71
C GLY A 191 -8.37 -2.75 11.64
N GLY A 192 -7.88 -1.51 11.64
CA GLY A 192 -8.71 -0.30 11.55
C GLY A 192 -9.49 -0.13 10.24
N HIS A 193 -9.23 -0.98 9.23
CA HIS A 193 -9.90 -0.99 7.93
C HIS A 193 -10.97 -2.09 7.81
N SER A 194 -11.22 -2.85 8.88
CA SER A 194 -12.22 -3.94 8.86
C SER A 194 -13.64 -3.39 8.82
N VAL A 195 -14.51 -4.06 8.07
CA VAL A 195 -15.93 -3.70 7.91
C VAL A 195 -16.84 -4.93 8.07
N SER A 196 -18.15 -4.73 7.96
CA SER A 196 -19.14 -5.83 7.95
C SER A 196 -19.79 -5.95 6.58
N PHE A 197 -19.79 -7.16 6.04
CA PHE A 197 -20.48 -7.52 4.82
C PHE A 197 -21.70 -8.40 5.10
N VAL A 198 -22.77 -8.19 4.32
CA VAL A 198 -23.93 -9.06 4.23
C VAL A 198 -24.01 -9.59 2.81
N VAL A 199 -24.10 -10.90 2.65
CA VAL A 199 -24.30 -11.57 1.36
C VAL A 199 -25.71 -12.18 1.38
N PRO A 200 -26.68 -11.58 0.67
CA PRO A 200 -28.04 -12.09 0.61
C PRO A 200 -28.14 -13.49 -0.01
N ASN A 201 -29.20 -14.21 0.34
CA ASN A 201 -29.54 -15.49 -0.28
C ASN A 201 -29.51 -15.41 -1.82
N GLY A 202 -28.84 -16.38 -2.46
CA GLY A 202 -28.71 -16.45 -3.91
C GLY A 202 -27.65 -15.53 -4.53
N VAL A 203 -27.02 -14.64 -3.76
CA VAL A 203 -25.87 -13.85 -4.20
C VAL A 203 -24.57 -14.63 -3.91
N PRO A 204 -23.69 -14.82 -4.91
CA PRO A 204 -22.40 -15.46 -4.67
C PRO A 204 -21.54 -14.67 -3.67
N ARG A 205 -20.91 -15.38 -2.73
CA ARG A 205 -19.92 -14.80 -1.83
C ARG A 205 -18.78 -14.16 -2.65
N PRO A 206 -18.35 -12.93 -2.33
CA PRO A 206 -17.19 -12.34 -2.99
C PRO A 206 -15.94 -13.22 -2.87
N ALA A 207 -15.18 -13.33 -3.96
CA ALA A 207 -13.92 -14.07 -3.95
C ALA A 207 -12.81 -13.30 -3.20
N GLY A 208 -11.74 -14.00 -2.85
CA GLY A 208 -10.60 -13.42 -2.12
C GLY A 208 -10.79 -13.43 -0.60
N ASN A 209 -9.84 -12.80 0.10
CA ASN A 209 -9.79 -12.78 1.55
C ASN A 209 -10.45 -11.49 2.09
N PRO A 210 -11.48 -11.57 2.95
CA PRO A 210 -12.11 -10.38 3.56
C PRO A 210 -11.23 -9.70 4.63
N GLY A 211 -10.02 -10.21 4.89
CA GLY A 211 -9.15 -9.74 5.96
C GLY A 211 -9.74 -10.06 7.32
N HIS A 212 -9.85 -9.05 8.18
CA HIS A 212 -10.51 -9.18 9.49
C HIS A 212 -11.98 -8.73 9.44
N SER A 213 -12.51 -8.46 8.24
CA SER A 213 -13.91 -8.06 8.07
C SER A 213 -14.87 -9.20 8.41
N LYS A 214 -16.00 -8.86 9.03
CA LYS A 214 -17.08 -9.80 9.29
C LYS A 214 -17.85 -10.05 7.99
N VAL A 215 -18.17 -11.31 7.71
CA VAL A 215 -19.02 -11.69 6.55
C VAL A 215 -20.18 -12.54 7.06
N THR A 216 -21.41 -12.02 6.91
CA THR A 216 -22.64 -12.72 7.23
C THR A 216 -23.28 -13.21 5.93
N MET A 217 -23.59 -14.50 5.86
CA MET A 217 -24.43 -15.07 4.79
C MET A 217 -25.86 -15.12 5.32
N GLU A 218 -26.82 -14.62 4.54
CA GLU A 218 -28.26 -14.78 4.83
C GLU A 218 -28.83 -16.00 4.11
#